data_AF-A0A9E3BRC0-F1
#
_entry.id   AF-A0A9E3BRC0-F1
#
_cell.length_a   1.000
_cell.length_b   1.000
_cell.length_c   1.000
_cell.angle_alpha   90.00
_cell.angle_beta   90.00
_cell.angle_gamma   90.00
#
_symmetry.space_group_name_H-M   'P 1'
#
loop_
_entity.id
_entity.type
_entity.pdbx_description
1 polymer ?
#
loop_
_entity_poly.entity_id
_entity_poly.type
_entity_poly.pdbx_seq_one_letter_code
_entity_poly.pdbx_strand_id
1 'polypeptide(L)' 'MTPAIETTALRKLYPVPSAPPGVLALAGLDLRVERGEFFGLLGPNGAG' A
#
# COMPACT_ATOMS: atom_id res chain seq x y z
N MET A 1 18.56 -3.66 12.64
CA MET A 1 18.94 -3.90 11.23
C MET A 1 18.06 -3.02 10.35
N THR A 2 18.60 -2.44 9.27
CA THR A 2 17.81 -1.59 8.35
C THR A 2 17.03 -2.49 7.38
N PRO A 3 15.69 -2.42 7.36
CA PRO A 3 14.88 -3.25 6.48
C PRO A 3 15.13 -2.90 5.01
N ALA A 4 14.71 -3.78 4.10
CA ALA A 4 14.73 -3.52 2.67
C ALA A 4 13.54 -2.65 2.24
N ILE A 5 12.37 -2.88 2.86
CA ILE A 5 11.15 -2.10 2.66
C ILE A 5 10.59 -1.75 4.04
N GLU A 6 10.21 -0.50 4.24
CA GLU A 6 9.50 -0.04 5.42
C GLU A 6 8.51 1.05 5.03
N THR A 7 7.25 0.87 5.39
CA THR A 7 6.19 1.87 5.23
C THR A 7 5.45 2.02 6.54
N THR A 8 4.99 3.24 6.82
CA THR A 8 4.12 3.51 7.96
C THR A 8 2.92 4.31 7.47
N ALA A 9 1.72 3.83 7.78
CA ALA A 9 0.43 4.41 7.41
C ALA A 9 0.38 4.85 5.94
N LEU A 10 0.95 4.07 5.02
CA LEU A 10 1.03 4.43 3.60
C LEU A 10 -0.38 4.50 3.01
N ARG A 11 -0.71 5.63 2.38
CA ARG A 11 -2.03 5.88 1.79
C ARG A 11 -1.92 6.28 0.33
N LYS A 12 -2.90 5.86 -0.47
CA LYS A 12 -3.01 6.23 -1.88
C LYS A 12 -4.46 6.56 -2.22
N LEU A 13 -4.70 7.83 -2.53
CA LEU A 13 -5.95 8.33 -3.09
C LEU A 13 -5.71 8.62 -4.57
N TYR A 14 -6.53 8.04 -5.44
CA TYR A 14 -6.59 8.41 -6.84
C TYR A 14 -7.69 9.45 -7.03
N PRO A 15 -7.37 10.66 -7.52
CA PRO A 15 -8.39 11.66 -7.78
C PRO A 15 -9.27 11.21 -8.93
N VAL A 16 -10.59 11.34 -8.76
CA VAL A 16 -11.58 11.10 -9.80
C VAL A 16 -12.36 12.41 -9.99
N PRO A 17 -12.20 13.12 -11.12
CA PRO A 17 -12.80 14.45 -11.31
C PRO A 17 -14.32 14.47 -11.11
N SER A 18 -14.99 13.37 -11.48
CA SER A 18 -16.44 13.21 -11.35
C SER A 18 -16.91 12.75 -9.96
N ALA A 19 -15.99 12.38 -9.06
CA ALA A 19 -16.34 11.83 -7.75
C ALA A 19 -15.34 12.24 -6.66
N PRO A 20 -15.43 13.47 -6.11
CA PRO A 20 -14.68 13.87 -4.93
C PRO A 20 -15.08 13.03 -3.70
N PRO A 21 -14.12 12.58 -2.86
CA PRO A 21 -12.70 12.93 -2.86
C PRO A 21 -11.81 12.11 -3.82
N GLY A 22 -12.37 11.13 -4.53
CA GLY A 22 -11.65 10.16 -5.36
C GLY A 22 -11.78 8.74 -4.82
N VAL A 23 -10.93 7.82 -5.30
CA VAL A 23 -10.89 6.43 -4.84
C VAL A 23 -9.71 6.23 -3.89
N LEU A 24 -9.99 5.88 -2.63
CA LEU A 24 -8.96 5.51 -1.66
C LEU A 24 -8.55 4.06 -1.92
N ALA A 25 -7.47 3.88 -2.67
CA ALA A 25 -6.95 2.57 -3.04
C ALA A 25 -6.15 1.94 -1.90
N LEU A 26 -5.29 2.72 -1.23
CA LEU A 26 -4.56 2.24 -0.06
C LEU A 26 -4.91 3.04 1.18
N ALA A 27 -5.33 2.35 2.24
CA ALA A 27 -5.91 2.94 3.45
C ALA A 27 -5.04 2.79 4.70
N GLY A 28 -3.72 3.04 4.59
CA GLY A 28 -2.81 3.03 5.75
C GLY A 28 -2.10 1.70 5.92
N LEU A 29 -1.18 1.40 5.00
CA LEU A 29 -0.37 0.18 5.04
C LEU A 29 0.91 0.39 5.87
N ASP A 30 1.01 -0.38 6.96
CA ASP A 30 2.25 -0.65 7.65
C ASP A 30 2.86 -1.96 7.10
N LEU A 31 4.01 -1.85 6.46
CA LEU A 31 4.72 -3.00 5.88
C LEU A 31 6.19 -2.89 6.19
N ARG A 32 6.79 -4.00 6.64
CA ARG A 32 8.22 -4.12 6.86
C ARG A 32 8.69 -5.43 6.25
N VAL A 33 9.68 -5.36 5.37
CA VAL A 33 10.32 -6.52 4.73
C VAL A 33 11.82 -6.44 4.99
N GLU A 34 12.37 -7.47 5.63
CA GLU A 34 13.78 -7.55 5.98
C GLU A 34 14.66 -7.92 4.77
N ARG A 35 15.96 -7.65 4.87
CA ARG A 35 16.89 -8.01 3.77
C ARG A 35 17.01 -9.53 3.65
N GLY A 36 16.79 -10.03 2.44
CA GLY A 36 16.80 -11.47 2.14
C GLY A 36 15.47 -12.17 2.38
N GLU A 37 14.44 -11.45 2.85
CA GLU A 37 13.09 -11.98 2.99
C GLU A 37 12.39 -12.10 1.63
N PHE A 38 11.68 -13.21 1.42
CA PHE A 38 10.77 -13.38 0.30
C PHE A 38 9.34 -13.17 0.78
N PHE A 39 8.71 -12.08 0.34
CA PHE A 39 7.37 -11.68 0.77
C PHE A 39 6.36 -11.75 -0.40
N GLY A 40 5.22 -12.40 -0.17
CA GLY A 40 4.12 -12.47 -1.13
C GLY A 40 2.93 -11.62 -0.68
N LEU A 41 2.50 -10.67 -1.52
CA LEU A 41 1.28 -9.89 -1.30
C LEU A 41 0.18 -10.42 -2.22
N LEU A 42 -0.87 -11.00 -1.65
CA LEU A 42 -1.97 -11.60 -2.40
C LEU A 42 -3.30 -10.91 -2.04
N GLY A 43 -4.10 -10.63 -3.07
CA GLY A 43 -5.46 -10.13 -2.94
C GLY A 43 -6.19 -10.23 -4.28
N PRO A 44 -7.52 -10.08 -4.30
CA PRO A 44 -8.27 -10.00 -5.54
C PRO A 44 -7.87 -8.75 -6.34
N ASN A 45 -8.17 -8.74 -7.64
CA ASN A 45 -7.94 -7.57 -8.48
C ASN A 45 -8.66 -6.34 -7.93
N GLY A 46 -7.93 -5.25 -7.73
CA GLY A 46 -8.48 -3.99 -7.19
C GLY A 46 -8.63 -3.95 -5.66
N ALA A 47 -8.03 -4.88 -4.91
CA ALA A 47 -8.06 -4.88 -3.44
C ALA A 47 -7.28 -3.72 -2.78
N GLY A 48 -6.43 -3.05 -3.55
CA GLY A 48 -5.62 -1.91 -3.13
C GLY A 48 -4.93 -1.23 -4.29
#